data_AF-A0A968L3X8-F1
#
_entry.id   AF-A0A968L3X8-F1
#
_cell.length_a   1.000
_cell.length_b   1.000
_cell.length_c   1.000
_cell.angle_alpha   90.00
_cell.angle_beta   90.00
_cell.angle_gamma   90.00
#
_symmetry.space_group_name_H-M   'P 1'
#
loop_
_entity.id
_entity.type
_entity.pdbx_description
1 polymer ?
#
loop_
_entity_poly.entity_id
_entity_poly.type
_entity_poly.pdbx_seq_one_letter_code
_entity_poly.pdbx_strand_id
1 'polypeptide(L)'
;MTTATVINSQEAIQARFDEGRIPRYGPLLVLVARSAFILLTQGLVLLLFFALQIPDATVVIRNWWPVYGTLVDLGCLATMYSLTKREGIRLLDLIGIVKSRLKKEIPLGIGLFILIFPVAMLGGGALGQLLIYGKLNPAFPQYTYNDRVLPLAALLYARLIWWTIWSATEEITYNGYALPRLIAITGSRWLSVIVVAYFFALASFFALQHSFLMLAGLQFFVYIFITFVPLSIAMVLAYLKLRRLPPLIVAHWLMDLSNVWLLYRVG
;
A
#
# COMPACT_ATOMS: atom_id res chain seq x y z
N MET A 1 -26.15 7.95 4.75
CA MET A 1 -24.97 7.07 4.63
C MET A 1 -24.49 7.10 3.19
N THR A 2 -23.20 6.88 2.90
CA THR A 2 -22.75 6.79 1.50
C THR A 2 -23.07 5.40 0.95
N THR A 3 -23.20 5.25 -0.37
CA THR A 3 -23.44 3.95 -1.02
C THR A 3 -22.39 2.91 -0.61
N ALA A 4 -21.13 3.33 -0.44
CA ALA A 4 -20.06 2.46 0.08
C ALA A 4 -20.30 2.00 1.53
N THR A 5 -20.78 2.87 2.43
CA THR A 5 -21.08 2.48 3.81
C THR A 5 -22.19 1.43 3.88
N VAL A 6 -23.18 1.50 2.98
CA VAL A 6 -24.26 0.51 2.89
C VAL A 6 -23.75 -0.78 2.25
N ILE A 7 -22.98 -0.69 1.16
CA ILE A 7 -22.43 -1.85 0.44
C ILE A 7 -21.45 -2.65 1.30
N ASN A 8 -20.64 -1.97 2.12
CA ASN A 8 -19.67 -2.57 3.04
C ASN A 8 -20.21 -2.65 4.48
N SER A 9 -21.54 -2.58 4.68
CA SER A 9 -22.11 -2.89 6.00
C SER A 9 -21.89 -4.37 6.32
N GLN A 10 -21.83 -4.72 7.60
CA GLN A 10 -21.61 -6.09 8.02
C GLN A 10 -22.74 -7.00 7.55
N GLU A 11 -23.98 -6.51 7.61
CA GLU A 11 -25.18 -7.22 7.18
C GLU A 11 -25.17 -7.47 5.67
N ALA A 12 -24.82 -6.46 4.87
CA ALA A 12 -24.74 -6.59 3.42
C ALA A 12 -23.65 -7.58 2.99
N ILE A 13 -22.51 -7.57 3.68
CA ILE A 13 -21.42 -8.52 3.43
C ILE A 13 -21.83 -9.93 3.84
N GLN A 14 -22.45 -10.10 5.01
CA GLN A 14 -22.91 -11.40 5.49
C GLN A 14 -23.94 -12.02 4.55
N ALA A 15 -24.92 -11.24 4.09
CA ALA A 15 -25.90 -11.70 3.11
C ALA A 15 -25.22 -12.22 1.83
N ARG A 16 -24.19 -11.52 1.32
CA ARG A 16 -23.44 -11.99 0.15
C ARG A 16 -22.59 -13.24 0.41
N PHE A 17 -22.13 -13.46 1.65
CA PHE A 17 -21.51 -14.73 2.03
C PHE A 17 -22.52 -15.87 2.05
N ASP A 18 -23.70 -15.63 2.62
CA ASP A 18 -24.77 -16.63 2.73
C ASP A 18 -25.32 -17.01 1.34
N GLU A 19 -25.38 -16.05 0.41
CA GLU A 19 -25.69 -16.26 -1.01
C GLU A 19 -24.54 -16.92 -1.81
N GLY A 20 -23.38 -17.16 -1.20
CA GLY A 20 -22.21 -17.75 -1.88
C GLY A 20 -21.53 -16.83 -2.90
N ARG A 21 -21.85 -15.53 -2.93
CA ARG A 21 -21.27 -14.55 -3.86
C ARG A 21 -19.86 -14.12 -3.48
N ILE A 22 -19.50 -14.22 -2.19
CA ILE A 22 -18.14 -14.00 -1.69
C ILE A 22 -17.50 -15.35 -1.35
N PRO A 23 -16.44 -15.78 -2.05
CA PRO A 23 -15.67 -16.93 -1.60
C PRO A 23 -15.00 -16.62 -0.26
N ARG A 24 -15.07 -17.53 0.72
CA ARG A 24 -14.46 -17.32 2.05
C ARG A 24 -12.95 -17.05 2.01
N TYR A 25 -12.25 -17.60 1.01
CA TYR A 25 -10.83 -17.34 0.80
C TYR A 25 -10.55 -16.00 0.08
N GLY A 26 -11.55 -15.35 -0.51
CA GLY A 26 -11.40 -14.15 -1.33
C GLY A 26 -10.69 -13.00 -0.61
N PRO A 27 -11.07 -12.63 0.63
CA PRO A 27 -10.38 -11.58 1.38
C PRO A 27 -8.91 -11.93 1.68
N LEU A 28 -8.62 -13.20 2.00
CA LEU A 28 -7.25 -13.66 2.24
C LEU A 28 -6.43 -13.66 0.95
N LEU A 29 -7.03 -14.07 -0.17
CA LEU A 29 -6.40 -13.98 -1.48
C LEU A 29 -6.01 -12.54 -1.80
N VAL A 30 -6.89 -11.57 -1.55
CA VAL A 30 -6.59 -10.14 -1.79
C VAL A 30 -5.44 -9.64 -0.92
N LEU A 31 -5.36 -10.06 0.36
CA LEU A 31 -4.24 -9.69 1.23
C LEU A 31 -2.89 -10.20 0.73
N VAL A 32 -2.84 -11.44 0.24
CA VAL A 32 -1.60 -12.10 -0.21
C VAL A 32 -1.25 -11.73 -1.65
N ALA A 33 -2.25 -11.48 -2.50
CA ALA A 33 -2.08 -11.25 -3.93
C ALA A 33 -1.13 -10.08 -4.22
N ARG A 34 -1.20 -8.99 -3.45
CA ARG A 34 -0.31 -7.84 -3.66
C ARG A 34 1.16 -8.24 -3.49
N SER A 35 1.52 -8.88 -2.39
CA SER A 35 2.90 -9.37 -2.17
C SER A 35 3.35 -10.36 -3.24
N ALA A 36 2.45 -11.26 -3.68
CA ALA A 36 2.75 -12.19 -4.77
C ALA A 36 3.00 -11.45 -6.10
N PHE A 37 2.18 -10.46 -6.45
CA PHE A 37 2.38 -9.66 -7.66
C PHE A 37 3.64 -8.81 -7.60
N ILE A 38 4.03 -8.30 -6.42
CA ILE A 38 5.31 -7.61 -6.23
C ILE A 38 6.47 -8.53 -6.60
N LEU A 39 6.52 -9.73 -6.00
CA LEU A 39 7.58 -10.71 -6.26
C LEU A 39 7.61 -11.14 -7.72
N LEU A 40 6.45 -11.45 -8.30
CA LEU A 40 6.33 -11.87 -9.69
C LEU A 40 6.80 -10.77 -10.64
N THR A 41 6.28 -9.55 -10.49
CA THR A 41 6.59 -8.44 -11.39
C THR A 41 8.06 -8.09 -11.33
N GLN A 42 8.64 -8.00 -10.13
CA GLN A 42 10.06 -7.74 -10.01
C GLN A 42 10.90 -8.86 -10.59
N GLY A 43 10.55 -10.13 -10.34
CA GLY A 43 11.25 -11.27 -10.94
C GLY A 43 11.26 -11.19 -12.46
N LEU A 44 10.13 -10.88 -13.07
CA LEU A 44 10.01 -10.70 -14.52
C LEU A 44 10.84 -9.51 -15.04
N VAL A 45 10.81 -8.36 -14.37
CA VAL A 45 11.60 -7.18 -14.77
C VAL A 45 13.10 -7.43 -14.59
N LEU A 46 13.49 -8.16 -13.54
CA LEU A 46 14.89 -8.51 -13.32
C LEU A 46 15.40 -9.47 -14.40
N LEU A 47 14.61 -10.48 -14.77
CA LEU A 47 14.91 -11.37 -15.89
C LEU A 47 15.03 -10.61 -17.20
N LEU A 48 14.15 -9.63 -17.44
CA LEU A 48 14.26 -8.73 -18.59
C LEU A 48 15.56 -7.92 -18.56
N PHE A 49 15.95 -7.36 -17.41
CA PHE A 49 17.18 -6.58 -17.29
C PHE A 49 18.43 -7.44 -17.52
N PHE A 50 18.43 -8.69 -17.05
CA PHE A 50 19.48 -9.65 -17.37
C PHE A 50 19.53 -10.00 -18.86
N ALA A 51 18.37 -10.21 -19.50
CA ALA A 51 18.29 -10.48 -20.93
C ALA A 51 18.78 -9.29 -21.79
N LEU A 52 18.55 -8.06 -21.31
CA LEU A 52 19.03 -6.83 -21.92
C LEU A 52 20.48 -6.49 -21.53
N GLN A 53 21.15 -7.35 -20.75
CA GLN A 53 22.54 -7.16 -20.31
C GLN A 53 22.77 -5.82 -19.59
N ILE A 54 21.78 -5.35 -18.82
CA ILE A 54 21.90 -4.11 -18.04
C ILE A 54 22.95 -4.30 -16.94
N PRO A 55 23.99 -3.45 -16.88
CA PRO A 55 24.99 -3.50 -15.81
C PRO A 55 24.32 -3.34 -14.44
N ASP A 56 24.75 -4.13 -13.46
CA ASP A 56 24.23 -4.10 -12.10
C ASP A 56 22.68 -4.17 -12.03
N ALA A 57 22.06 -5.01 -12.87
CA ALA A 57 20.60 -5.15 -12.98
C ALA A 57 19.88 -5.30 -11.62
N THR A 58 20.49 -6.01 -10.67
CA THR A 58 19.99 -6.21 -9.29
C THR A 58 19.96 -4.92 -8.45
N VAL A 59 20.80 -3.95 -8.80
CA VAL A 59 20.82 -2.61 -8.20
C VAL A 59 19.89 -1.69 -8.97
N VAL A 60 20.00 -1.63 -10.30
CA VAL A 60 19.26 -0.69 -11.16
C VAL A 60 17.76 -0.90 -11.08
N ILE A 61 17.29 -2.15 -10.99
CA ILE A 61 15.86 -2.46 -10.89
C ILE A 61 15.15 -1.68 -9.77
N ARG A 62 15.86 -1.39 -8.68
CA ARG A 62 15.30 -0.66 -7.53
C ARG A 62 14.76 0.72 -7.88
N ASN A 63 15.37 1.37 -8.87
CA ASN A 63 14.99 2.71 -9.32
C ASN A 63 13.70 2.65 -10.14
N TRP A 64 13.45 1.54 -10.83
CA TRP A 64 12.29 1.37 -11.69
C TRP A 64 11.03 0.94 -10.94
N TRP A 65 11.09 0.83 -9.61
CA TRP A 65 9.95 0.48 -8.77
C TRP A 65 8.68 1.30 -9.05
N PRO A 66 8.72 2.65 -9.19
CA PRO A 66 7.53 3.43 -9.49
C PRO A 66 6.96 3.14 -10.87
N VAL A 67 7.72 2.51 -11.77
CA VAL A 67 7.27 2.18 -13.13
C VAL A 67 6.62 0.79 -13.13
N TYR A 68 7.36 -0.24 -12.72
CA TYR A 68 6.81 -1.60 -12.74
C TYR A 68 5.83 -1.87 -11.59
N GLY A 69 5.85 -1.07 -10.51
CA GLY A 69 4.86 -1.13 -9.44
C GLY A 69 3.43 -0.97 -9.96
N THR A 70 3.23 -0.28 -11.07
CA THR A 70 1.92 -0.19 -11.73
C THR A 70 1.41 -1.54 -12.23
N LEU A 71 2.28 -2.46 -12.64
CA LEU A 71 1.87 -3.82 -13.01
C LEU A 71 1.34 -4.59 -11.79
N VAL A 72 1.90 -4.36 -10.61
CA VAL A 72 1.39 -4.88 -9.33
C VAL A 72 -0.02 -4.34 -9.08
N ASP A 73 -0.20 -3.02 -9.23
CA ASP A 73 -1.52 -2.40 -9.04
C ASP A 73 -2.55 -2.92 -10.03
N LEU A 74 -2.19 -3.09 -11.30
CA LEU A 74 -3.07 -3.68 -12.31
C LEU A 74 -3.48 -5.12 -11.94
N GLY A 75 -2.54 -5.94 -11.44
CA GLY A 75 -2.85 -7.27 -10.94
C GLY A 75 -3.81 -7.25 -9.75
N CYS A 76 -3.57 -6.36 -8.78
CA CYS A 76 -4.44 -6.16 -7.62
C CYS A 76 -5.85 -5.70 -8.05
N LEU A 77 -5.94 -4.69 -8.91
CA LEU A 77 -7.20 -4.15 -9.42
C LEU A 77 -7.96 -5.19 -10.23
N ALA A 78 -7.29 -6.01 -11.05
CA ALA A 78 -7.92 -7.11 -11.80
C ALA A 78 -8.47 -8.21 -10.87
N THR A 79 -7.72 -8.56 -9.83
CA THR A 79 -8.15 -9.51 -8.79
C THR A 79 -9.39 -8.98 -8.06
N MET A 80 -9.35 -7.73 -7.60
CA MET A 80 -10.49 -7.11 -6.93
C MET A 80 -11.68 -6.91 -7.87
N TYR A 81 -11.46 -6.53 -9.13
CA TYR A 81 -12.52 -6.41 -10.13
C TYR A 81 -13.25 -7.74 -10.31
N SER A 82 -12.51 -8.84 -10.40
CA SER A 82 -13.08 -10.18 -10.54
C SER A 82 -13.92 -10.58 -9.33
N LEU A 83 -13.44 -10.28 -8.11
CA LEU A 83 -14.17 -10.59 -6.87
C LEU A 83 -15.38 -9.68 -6.66
N THR A 84 -15.23 -8.37 -6.84
CA THR A 84 -16.34 -7.40 -6.72
C THR A 84 -17.45 -7.65 -7.75
N LYS A 85 -17.09 -8.05 -8.98
CA LYS A 85 -18.06 -8.48 -9.99
C LYS A 85 -18.87 -9.70 -9.56
N ARG A 86 -18.23 -10.70 -8.91
CA ARG A 86 -18.94 -11.86 -8.33
C ARG A 86 -19.87 -11.46 -7.19
N GLU A 87 -19.48 -10.44 -6.42
CA GLU A 87 -20.33 -9.84 -5.38
C GLU A 87 -21.51 -9.02 -5.91
N GLY A 88 -21.54 -8.71 -7.22
CA GLY A 88 -22.56 -7.85 -7.82
C GLY A 88 -22.33 -6.35 -7.55
N ILE A 89 -21.11 -5.94 -7.20
CA ILE A 89 -20.75 -4.53 -6.95
C ILE A 89 -19.64 -4.09 -7.90
N ARG A 90 -19.47 -2.77 -8.10
CA ARG A 90 -18.36 -2.23 -8.88
C ARG A 90 -17.18 -1.96 -7.96
N LEU A 91 -15.96 -2.09 -8.48
CA LEU A 91 -14.74 -1.73 -7.76
C LEU A 91 -14.79 -0.28 -7.21
N LEU A 92 -15.32 0.65 -8.02
CA LEU A 92 -15.48 2.06 -7.62
C LEU A 92 -16.47 2.26 -6.47
N ASP A 93 -17.40 1.32 -6.26
CA ASP A 93 -18.35 1.40 -5.16
C ASP A 93 -17.65 1.21 -3.79
N LEU A 94 -16.45 0.59 -3.76
CA LEU A 94 -15.63 0.49 -2.55
C LEU A 94 -15.04 1.83 -2.12
N ILE A 95 -14.80 2.75 -3.06
CA ILE A 95 -14.23 4.07 -2.78
C ILE A 95 -15.28 4.96 -2.12
N GLY A 96 -16.53 4.90 -2.59
CA GLY A 96 -17.62 5.67 -2.00
C GLY A 96 -17.48 7.17 -2.20
N ILE A 97 -16.99 7.60 -3.36
CA ILE A 97 -16.85 9.02 -3.72
C ILE A 97 -18.23 9.66 -3.75
N VAL A 98 -18.41 10.70 -2.93
CA VAL A 98 -19.60 11.55 -2.96
C VAL A 98 -19.15 12.95 -3.33
N LYS A 99 -19.45 13.38 -4.57
CA LYS A 99 -18.98 14.66 -5.14
C LYS A 99 -19.26 15.86 -4.22
N SER A 100 -20.44 15.91 -3.59
CA SER A 100 -20.83 16.98 -2.67
C SER A 100 -19.98 17.06 -1.39
N ARG A 101 -19.24 16.00 -1.04
CA ARG A 101 -18.39 15.95 0.15
C ARG A 101 -16.90 16.14 -0.14
N LEU A 102 -16.47 16.07 -1.40
CA LEU A 102 -15.04 16.16 -1.76
C LEU A 102 -14.34 17.38 -1.16
N LYS A 103 -15.02 18.53 -1.11
CA LYS A 103 -14.50 19.75 -0.47
C LYS A 103 -14.16 19.60 1.02
N LYS A 104 -14.79 18.64 1.71
CA LYS A 104 -14.53 18.29 3.12
C LYS A 104 -13.58 17.10 3.27
N GLU A 105 -13.64 16.15 2.34
CA GLU A 105 -12.78 14.96 2.36
C GLU A 105 -11.30 15.30 2.07
N ILE A 106 -11.04 16.27 1.18
CA ILE A 106 -9.66 16.74 0.89
C ILE A 106 -8.97 17.34 2.12
N PRO A 107 -9.51 18.37 2.80
CA PRO A 107 -8.85 18.95 3.97
C PRO A 107 -8.78 17.95 5.13
N LEU A 108 -9.75 17.04 5.25
CA LEU A 108 -9.66 15.94 6.21
C LEU A 108 -8.48 15.01 5.89
N GLY A 109 -8.28 14.64 4.62
CA GLY A 109 -7.14 13.84 4.19
C GLY A 109 -5.80 14.54 4.43
N ILE A 110 -5.72 15.85 4.17
CA ILE A 110 -4.54 16.66 4.52
C ILE A 110 -4.29 16.65 6.04
N GLY A 111 -5.34 16.81 6.85
CA GLY A 111 -5.24 16.74 8.31
C GLY A 111 -4.79 15.36 8.80
N LEU A 112 -5.29 14.28 8.19
CA LEU A 112 -4.83 12.92 8.47
C LEU A 112 -3.36 12.74 8.09
N PHE A 113 -2.91 13.28 6.95
CA PHE A 113 -1.50 13.26 6.58
C PHE A 113 -0.64 13.96 7.64
N ILE A 114 -0.98 15.18 8.03
CA ILE A 114 -0.24 15.97 9.04
C ILE A 114 -0.19 15.25 10.39
N LEU A 115 -1.23 14.51 10.75
CA LEU A 115 -1.29 13.79 12.04
C LEU A 115 -0.60 12.42 11.98
N ILE A 116 -0.99 11.59 11.02
CA ILE A 116 -0.56 10.18 10.93
C ILE A 116 0.87 10.10 10.42
N PHE A 117 1.27 10.89 9.42
CA PHE A 117 2.58 10.75 8.82
C PHE A 117 3.72 11.02 9.81
N PRO A 118 3.78 12.14 10.56
CA PRO A 118 4.86 12.38 11.51
C PRO A 118 4.87 11.37 12.65
N VAL A 119 3.70 11.05 13.21
CA VAL A 119 3.62 10.16 14.38
C VAL A 119 3.93 8.72 14.01
N ALA A 120 3.33 8.21 12.93
CA ALA A 120 3.40 6.80 12.60
C ALA A 120 4.62 6.46 11.74
N MET A 121 4.97 7.32 10.77
CA MET A 121 6.12 7.07 9.89
C MET A 121 7.43 7.58 10.50
N LEU A 122 7.51 8.85 10.92
CA LEU A 122 8.76 9.37 11.52
C LEU A 122 8.96 8.79 12.92
N GLY A 123 7.91 8.74 13.74
CA GLY A 123 7.97 8.09 15.06
C GLY A 123 8.23 6.58 14.97
N GLY A 124 7.57 5.87 14.04
CA GLY A 124 7.85 4.46 13.76
C GLY A 124 9.28 4.22 13.27
N GLY A 125 9.80 5.12 12.43
CA GLY A 125 11.19 5.09 11.97
C GLY A 125 12.19 5.32 13.10
N ALA A 126 11.97 6.32 13.96
CA ALA A 126 12.81 6.57 15.13
C ALA A 126 12.80 5.38 16.10
N LEU A 127 11.61 4.82 16.36
CA LEU A 127 11.46 3.61 17.17
C LEU A 127 12.20 2.42 16.57
N GLY A 128 12.04 2.19 15.26
CA GLY A 128 12.75 1.12 14.55
C GLY A 128 14.27 1.30 14.63
N GLN A 129 14.78 2.52 14.49
CA GLN A 129 16.21 2.82 14.65
C GLN A 129 16.71 2.50 16.06
N LEU A 130 15.99 2.92 17.09
CA LEU A 130 16.35 2.64 18.48
C LEU A 130 16.30 1.15 18.80
N LEU A 131 15.26 0.44 18.39
CA LEU A 131 15.10 -0.99 18.70
C LEU A 131 16.11 -1.87 17.97
N ILE A 132 16.47 -1.53 16.72
CA ILE A 132 17.29 -2.39 15.86
C ILE A 132 18.76 -1.97 15.83
N TYR A 133 19.04 -0.67 15.91
CA TYR A 133 20.41 -0.13 15.84
C TYR A 133 20.88 0.47 17.17
N GLY A 134 20.01 0.55 18.19
CA GLY A 134 20.35 1.10 19.50
C GLY A 134 20.57 2.62 19.54
N LYS A 135 20.36 3.32 18.42
CA LYS A 135 20.61 4.76 18.29
C LYS A 135 19.72 5.40 17.23
N LEU A 136 19.44 6.69 17.39
CA LEU A 136 18.87 7.52 16.34
C LEU A 136 19.94 7.84 15.28
N ASN A 137 19.53 7.91 14.01
CA ASN A 137 20.39 8.19 12.86
C ASN A 137 21.56 7.20 12.68
N PRO A 138 21.30 5.88 12.54
CA PRO A 138 22.35 4.94 12.19
C PRO A 138 22.87 5.17 10.77
N ALA A 139 24.11 4.75 10.52
CA ALA A 139 24.62 4.67 9.16
C ALA A 139 23.89 3.53 8.44
N PHE A 140 23.07 3.85 7.46
CA PHE A 140 22.37 2.86 6.65
C PHE A 140 23.30 2.29 5.55
N PRO A 141 23.02 1.07 5.06
CA PRO A 141 23.75 0.49 3.94
C PRO A 141 23.76 1.42 2.71
N GLN A 142 24.81 1.34 1.90
CA GLN A 142 24.88 2.08 0.63
C GLN A 142 23.69 1.75 -0.28
N TYR A 143 23.31 2.71 -1.14
CA TYR A 143 22.18 2.59 -2.08
C TYR A 143 20.81 2.45 -1.44
N THR A 144 20.70 2.79 -0.14
CA THR A 144 19.42 2.87 0.52
C THR A 144 18.70 4.14 0.06
N TYR A 145 19.00 5.32 0.63
CA TYR A 145 18.11 6.48 0.44
C TYR A 145 18.52 7.51 -0.63
N ASN A 146 19.78 7.59 -1.07
CA ASN A 146 20.29 8.84 -1.64
C ASN A 146 20.69 8.89 -3.12
N ASP A 147 20.49 7.85 -3.94
CA ASP A 147 21.03 7.83 -5.32
C ASP A 147 20.11 7.18 -6.37
N ARG A 148 18.79 7.43 -6.31
CA ARG A 148 17.89 6.90 -7.34
C ARG A 148 17.82 7.84 -8.53
N VAL A 149 18.51 7.43 -9.59
CA VAL A 149 18.45 8.08 -10.90
C VAL A 149 17.46 7.36 -11.79
N LEU A 150 16.61 8.15 -12.45
CA LEU A 150 15.68 7.68 -13.46
C LEU A 150 15.79 8.57 -14.71
N PRO A 151 15.61 7.99 -15.91
CA PRO A 151 15.41 8.78 -17.11
C PRO A 151 14.21 9.73 -16.93
N LEU A 152 14.27 10.91 -17.56
CA LEU A 152 13.26 11.96 -17.37
C LEU A 152 11.83 11.46 -17.53
N ALA A 153 11.55 10.63 -18.54
CA ALA A 153 10.21 10.08 -18.77
C ALA A 153 9.71 9.21 -17.60
N ALA A 154 10.57 8.33 -17.07
CA ALA A 154 10.24 7.49 -15.92
C ALA A 154 10.07 8.30 -14.63
N LEU A 155 10.89 9.35 -14.45
CA LEU A 155 10.74 10.26 -13.32
C LEU A 155 9.43 11.04 -13.38
N LEU A 156 9.07 11.58 -14.55
CA LEU A 156 7.80 12.29 -14.74
C LEU A 156 6.62 11.35 -14.50
N TYR A 157 6.69 10.11 -14.97
CA TYR A 157 5.70 9.08 -14.66
C TYR A 157 5.55 8.87 -13.14
N ALA A 158 6.67 8.67 -12.44
CA ALA A 158 6.68 8.47 -10.99
C ALA A 158 6.05 9.65 -10.23
N ARG A 159 6.37 10.89 -10.64
CA ARG A 159 5.93 12.13 -9.96
C ARG A 159 4.51 12.57 -10.30
N LEU A 160 3.98 12.18 -11.45
CA LEU A 160 2.67 12.66 -11.91
C LEU A 160 1.59 11.59 -11.84
N ILE A 161 1.94 10.31 -11.99
CA ILE A 161 0.96 9.24 -12.21
C ILE A 161 1.06 8.18 -11.11
N TRP A 162 2.25 7.62 -10.86
CA TRP A 162 2.39 6.41 -10.06
C TRP A 162 1.75 6.50 -8.67
N TRP A 163 2.06 7.53 -7.89
CA TRP A 163 1.51 7.71 -6.53
C TRP A 163 -0.02 7.76 -6.52
N THR A 164 -0.66 8.29 -7.57
CA THR A 164 -2.13 8.34 -7.62
C THR A 164 -2.74 6.96 -7.68
N ILE A 165 -2.12 6.06 -8.46
CA ILE A 165 -2.58 4.68 -8.69
C ILE A 165 -2.20 3.82 -7.49
N TRP A 166 -0.95 3.92 -7.04
CA TRP A 166 -0.38 3.11 -5.98
C TRP A 166 -1.16 3.26 -4.68
N SER A 167 -1.21 4.48 -4.12
CA SER A 167 -1.86 4.67 -2.81
C SER A 167 -3.36 4.36 -2.85
N ALA A 168 -4.04 4.72 -3.96
CA ALA A 168 -5.46 4.42 -4.11
C ALA A 168 -5.71 2.91 -4.14
N THR A 169 -4.86 2.16 -4.85
CA THR A 169 -4.97 0.70 -4.93
C THR A 169 -4.74 0.05 -3.58
N GLU A 170 -3.77 0.52 -2.78
CA GLU A 170 -3.53 0.01 -1.42
C GLU A 170 -4.73 0.23 -0.50
N GLU A 171 -5.25 1.45 -0.48
CA GLU A 171 -6.41 1.79 0.36
C GLU A 171 -7.65 0.98 -0.03
N ILE A 172 -7.88 0.77 -1.33
CA ILE A 172 -9.01 -0.05 -1.80
C ILE A 172 -8.79 -1.53 -1.42
N THR A 173 -7.57 -2.03 -1.56
CA THR A 173 -7.21 -3.43 -1.26
C THR A 173 -7.40 -3.77 0.21
N TYR A 174 -6.71 -3.03 1.09
CA TYR A 174 -6.65 -3.35 2.52
C TYR A 174 -7.89 -2.85 3.27
N ASN A 175 -8.20 -1.56 3.11
CA ASN A 175 -9.27 -0.92 3.86
C ASN A 175 -10.63 -1.04 3.19
N GLY A 176 -10.70 -0.89 1.86
CA GLY A 176 -11.94 -0.94 1.09
C GLY A 176 -12.53 -2.34 0.97
N TYR A 177 -11.68 -3.31 0.66
CA TYR A 177 -12.08 -4.67 0.35
C TYR A 177 -11.81 -5.61 1.53
N ALA A 178 -10.55 -5.91 1.85
CA ALA A 178 -10.19 -7.01 2.75
C ALA A 178 -10.74 -6.84 4.18
N LEU A 179 -10.55 -5.66 4.79
CA LEU A 179 -10.90 -5.42 6.19
C LEU A 179 -12.40 -5.63 6.50
N PRO A 180 -13.37 -5.02 5.80
CA PRO A 180 -14.79 -5.27 6.06
C PRO A 180 -15.19 -6.75 5.94
N ARG A 181 -14.68 -7.46 4.92
CA ARG A 181 -15.00 -8.90 4.75
C ARG A 181 -14.36 -9.77 5.83
N LEU A 182 -13.13 -9.46 6.25
CA LEU A 182 -12.48 -10.21 7.34
C LEU A 182 -13.20 -10.02 8.67
N ILE A 183 -13.73 -8.81 8.94
CA ILE A 183 -14.56 -8.58 10.12
C ILE A 183 -15.82 -9.44 10.06
N ALA A 184 -16.47 -9.54 8.90
CA ALA A 184 -17.64 -10.39 8.72
C ALA A 184 -17.31 -11.89 8.88
N ILE A 185 -16.20 -12.38 8.31
CA ILE A 185 -15.79 -13.78 8.42
C ILE A 185 -15.39 -14.15 9.86
N THR A 186 -14.59 -13.31 10.51
CA THR A 186 -13.99 -13.65 11.82
C THR A 186 -14.89 -13.29 12.99
N GLY A 187 -15.86 -12.40 12.80
CA GLY A 187 -16.63 -11.77 13.88
C GLY A 187 -15.80 -10.87 14.80
N SER A 188 -14.47 -10.75 14.57
CA SER A 188 -13.55 -10.02 15.46
C SER A 188 -12.93 -8.84 14.73
N ARG A 189 -13.31 -7.64 15.18
CA ARG A 189 -12.74 -6.38 14.71
C ARG A 189 -11.22 -6.35 14.90
N TRP A 190 -10.74 -6.72 16.08
CA TRP A 190 -9.33 -6.59 16.42
C TRP A 190 -8.45 -7.61 15.71
N LEU A 191 -8.91 -8.85 15.58
CA LEU A 191 -8.21 -9.85 14.78
C LEU A 191 -8.08 -9.38 13.33
N SER A 192 -9.14 -8.85 12.75
CA SER A 192 -9.13 -8.32 11.39
C SER A 192 -8.19 -7.12 11.24
N VAL A 193 -8.14 -6.22 12.22
CA VAL A 193 -7.19 -5.09 12.25
C VAL A 193 -5.76 -5.61 12.25
N ILE A 194 -5.43 -6.56 13.13
CA ILE A 194 -4.07 -7.12 13.25
C ILE A 194 -3.66 -7.79 11.94
N VAL A 195 -4.52 -8.64 11.38
CA VAL A 195 -4.23 -9.36 10.13
C VAL A 195 -4.06 -8.39 8.97
N VAL A 196 -4.98 -7.44 8.78
CA VAL A 196 -4.90 -6.48 7.67
C VAL A 196 -3.70 -5.57 7.83
N ALA A 197 -3.46 -5.02 9.02
CA ALA A 197 -2.30 -4.15 9.26
C ALA A 197 -0.99 -4.91 9.08
N TYR A 198 -0.92 -6.18 9.46
CA TYR A 198 0.24 -7.03 9.21
C TYR A 198 0.50 -7.21 7.71
N PHE A 199 -0.51 -7.59 6.92
CA PHE A 199 -0.33 -7.80 5.48
C PHE A 199 -0.15 -6.50 4.70
N PHE A 200 -0.75 -5.40 5.15
CA PHE A 200 -0.50 -4.07 4.61
C PHE A 200 0.96 -3.68 4.90
N ALA A 201 1.40 -3.75 6.15
CA ALA A 201 2.78 -3.48 6.52
C ALA A 201 3.75 -4.39 5.75
N LEU A 202 3.43 -5.68 5.62
CA LEU A 202 4.24 -6.67 4.88
C LEU A 202 4.31 -6.37 3.38
N ALA A 203 3.23 -5.90 2.76
CA ALA A 203 3.24 -5.54 1.34
C ALA A 203 3.95 -4.20 1.09
N SER A 204 3.73 -3.18 1.93
CA SER A 204 4.47 -1.91 1.88
C SER A 204 5.96 -2.15 2.15
N PHE A 205 6.24 -3.06 3.08
CA PHE A 205 7.55 -3.60 3.34
C PHE A 205 8.13 -4.25 2.09
N PHE A 206 7.49 -5.25 1.48
CA PHE A 206 7.99 -5.87 0.27
C PHE A 206 8.20 -4.83 -0.83
N ALA A 207 7.25 -3.92 -1.08
CA ALA A 207 7.38 -2.83 -2.04
C ALA A 207 8.66 -2.00 -1.85
N LEU A 208 8.95 -1.63 -0.61
CA LEU A 208 10.14 -0.84 -0.29
C LEU A 208 11.40 -1.68 -0.29
N GLN A 209 11.34 -2.89 0.25
CA GLN A 209 12.44 -3.84 0.22
C GLN A 209 12.90 -4.15 -1.18
N HIS A 210 12.01 -4.34 -2.14
CA HIS A 210 12.44 -4.58 -3.51
C HIS A 210 13.06 -3.34 -4.16
N SER A 211 12.89 -2.18 -3.52
CA SER A 211 13.66 -0.99 -3.80
C SER A 211 14.99 -0.86 -3.03
N PHE A 212 15.33 -1.75 -2.09
CA PHE A 212 16.53 -1.64 -1.24
C PHE A 212 17.35 -2.95 -1.08
N LEU A 213 16.76 -4.14 -1.23
CA LEU A 213 17.09 -5.28 -0.38
C LEU A 213 18.00 -6.37 -0.93
N MET A 214 18.37 -6.38 -2.21
CA MET A 214 19.40 -7.34 -2.61
C MET A 214 20.75 -7.07 -1.91
N LEU A 215 20.90 -5.99 -1.14
CA LEU A 215 22.18 -5.53 -0.58
C LEU A 215 22.18 -5.09 0.90
N ALA A 216 21.03 -4.98 1.60
CA ALA A 216 20.95 -4.23 2.87
C ALA A 216 20.98 -5.07 4.17
N GLY A 217 20.92 -6.40 4.07
CA GLY A 217 21.01 -7.31 5.23
C GLY A 217 19.73 -7.41 6.10
N LEU A 218 19.65 -8.46 6.93
CA LEU A 218 18.48 -8.78 7.76
C LEU A 218 18.17 -7.70 8.81
N GLN A 219 19.18 -7.00 9.31
CA GLN A 219 18.98 -5.94 10.30
C GLN A 219 18.18 -4.77 9.70
N PHE A 220 18.60 -4.30 8.51
CA PHE A 220 17.88 -3.25 7.79
C PHE A 220 16.48 -3.71 7.37
N PHE A 221 16.34 -4.99 7.01
CA PHE A 221 15.05 -5.64 6.74
C PHE A 221 14.10 -5.44 7.93
N VAL A 222 14.48 -5.89 9.13
CA VAL A 222 13.61 -5.78 10.32
C VAL A 222 13.30 -4.32 10.66
N TYR A 223 14.27 -3.41 10.50
CA TYR A 223 14.06 -1.97 10.70
C TYR A 223 12.94 -1.40 9.81
N ILE A 224 12.96 -1.67 8.51
CA ILE A 224 11.92 -1.18 7.60
C ILE A 224 10.56 -1.78 7.97
N PHE A 225 10.48 -3.07 8.31
CA PHE A 225 9.22 -3.68 8.74
C PHE A 225 8.59 -2.92 9.91
N ILE A 226 9.38 -2.70 10.97
CA ILE A 226 8.92 -2.03 12.19
C ILE A 226 8.49 -0.59 11.89
N THR A 227 9.16 0.10 10.96
CA THR A 227 8.82 1.47 10.56
C THR A 227 7.39 1.57 10.00
N PHE A 228 6.93 0.58 9.23
CA PHE A 228 5.62 0.63 8.55
C PHE A 228 4.45 0.07 9.36
N VAL A 229 4.72 -0.72 10.40
CA VAL A 229 3.65 -1.30 11.22
C VAL A 229 2.78 -0.22 11.89
N PRO A 230 3.33 0.82 12.56
CA PRO A 230 2.51 1.87 13.15
C PRO A 230 1.65 2.61 12.13
N LEU A 231 2.21 2.89 10.93
CA LEU A 231 1.49 3.55 9.84
C LEU A 231 0.30 2.72 9.37
N SER A 232 0.53 1.42 9.13
CA SER A 232 -0.51 0.50 8.65
C SER A 232 -1.64 0.37 9.67
N ILE A 233 -1.32 0.26 10.96
CA ILE A 233 -2.32 0.24 12.03
C ILE A 233 -3.10 1.56 12.08
N ALA A 234 -2.43 2.70 12.03
CA ALA A 234 -3.06 4.01 12.09
C ALA A 234 -4.05 4.22 10.93
N MET A 235 -3.67 3.84 9.71
CA MET A 235 -4.53 3.92 8.52
C MET A 235 -5.76 3.02 8.65
N VAL A 236 -5.58 1.77 9.08
CA VAL A 236 -6.69 0.83 9.33
C VAL A 236 -7.66 1.37 10.40
N LEU A 237 -7.15 1.93 11.50
CA LEU A 237 -7.97 2.51 12.55
C LEU A 237 -8.70 3.77 12.09
N ALA A 238 -8.03 4.64 11.32
CA ALA A 238 -8.64 5.81 10.71
C ALA A 238 -9.79 5.40 9.78
N TYR A 239 -9.60 4.34 8.97
CA TYR A 239 -10.66 3.80 8.14
C TYR A 239 -11.85 3.31 8.97
N LEU A 240 -11.62 2.55 10.05
CA LEU A 240 -12.72 2.05 10.88
C LEU A 240 -13.52 3.18 11.53
N LYS A 241 -12.88 4.32 11.81
CA LYS A 241 -13.55 5.52 12.35
C LYS A 241 -14.34 6.27 11.28
N LEU A 242 -13.76 6.47 10.10
CA LEU A 242 -14.35 7.31 9.05
C LEU A 242 -15.31 6.54 8.13
N ARG A 243 -15.04 5.25 7.91
CA ARG A 243 -15.72 4.34 6.98
C ARG A 243 -15.83 4.91 5.56
N ARG A 244 -14.79 5.63 5.14
CA ARG A 244 -14.66 6.31 3.84
C ARG A 244 -13.20 6.28 3.41
N LEU A 245 -12.95 5.94 2.15
CA LEU A 245 -11.60 5.90 1.59
C LEU A 245 -11.05 7.24 1.10
N PRO A 246 -11.82 8.19 0.53
CA PRO A 246 -11.26 9.40 -0.05
C PRO A 246 -10.28 10.18 0.85
N PRO A 247 -10.56 10.42 2.15
CA PRO A 247 -9.61 11.15 2.99
C PRO A 247 -8.33 10.33 3.26
N LEU A 248 -8.43 9.00 3.37
CA LEU A 248 -7.26 8.13 3.52
C LEU A 248 -6.42 8.09 2.25
N ILE A 249 -7.07 8.00 1.08
CA ILE A 249 -6.40 8.03 -0.22
C ILE A 249 -5.64 9.35 -0.39
N VAL A 250 -6.26 10.49 -0.07
CA VAL A 250 -5.58 11.80 -0.12
C VAL A 250 -4.41 11.85 0.85
N ALA A 251 -4.56 11.33 2.07
CA ALA A 251 -3.47 11.29 3.04
C ALA A 251 -2.29 10.47 2.52
N HIS A 252 -2.58 9.27 1.99
CA HIS A 252 -1.57 8.34 1.49
C HIS A 252 -0.89 8.87 0.20
N TRP A 253 -1.66 9.49 -0.70
CA TRP A 253 -1.12 10.19 -1.87
C TRP A 253 -0.02 11.19 -1.51
N LEU A 254 -0.23 12.00 -0.47
CA LEU A 254 0.76 12.97 -0.02
C LEU A 254 2.03 12.30 0.51
N MET A 255 1.90 11.13 1.16
CA MET A 255 3.05 10.35 1.64
C MET A 255 3.89 9.83 0.47
N ASP A 256 3.26 9.19 -0.51
CA ASP A 256 3.96 8.62 -1.66
C ASP A 256 4.52 9.68 -2.60
N LEU A 257 3.78 10.79 -2.78
CA LEU A 257 4.28 11.95 -3.50
C LEU A 257 5.56 12.48 -2.83
N SER A 258 5.53 12.68 -1.51
CA SER A 258 6.71 13.12 -0.75
C SER A 258 7.88 12.15 -0.95
N ASN A 259 7.62 10.84 -0.90
CA ASN A 259 8.64 9.82 -1.13
C ASN A 259 9.28 9.91 -2.53
N VAL A 260 8.48 10.06 -3.59
CA VAL A 260 9.01 10.17 -4.96
C VAL A 260 9.85 11.44 -5.14
N TRP A 261 9.42 12.57 -4.55
CA TRP A 261 10.15 13.83 -4.65
C TRP A 261 11.48 13.81 -3.89
N LEU A 262 11.52 13.16 -2.73
CA LEU A 262 12.72 13.10 -1.90
C LEU A 262 13.75 12.09 -2.43
N LEU A 263 13.30 10.95 -2.97
CA LEU A 263 14.21 9.85 -3.31
C LEU A 263 14.73 9.86 -4.75
N TYR A 264 13.99 10.43 -5.72
CA TYR A 264 14.31 10.28 -7.14
C TYR A 264 14.77 11.58 -7.80
N ARG A 265 15.84 11.48 -8.60
CA ARG A 265 16.38 12.55 -9.42
C ARG A 265 16.53 12.10 -10.89
N VAL A 266 16.64 13.07 -11.80
CA VAL A 266 16.94 12.79 -13.21
C VAL A 266 18.39 12.31 -13.31
N GLY A 267 18.63 11.27 -14.09
CA GLY A 267 19.96 10.80 -14.48
C GLY A 267 19.92 9.88 -15.69
#